data_AF-A0A7X1D7B7-F1
#
_entry.id   AF-A0A7X1D7B7-F1
#
_cell.length_a   1.000
_cell.length_b   1.000
_cell.length_c   1.000
_cell.angle_alpha   90.00
_cell.angle_beta   90.00
_cell.angle_gamma   90.00
#
_symmetry.space_group_name_H-M   'P 1'
#
loop_
_entity.id
_entity.type
_entity.pdbx_description
1 polymer ?
#
loop_
_entity_poly.entity_id
_entity_poly.type
_entity_poly.pdbx_seq_one_letter_code
_entity_poly.pdbx_strand_id
1 'polypeptide(L)'
;MQPSFSKQSVSKNQFFLHKLVKGSLATYEVKGRTLEIVTDRDRLIFPYETYNQLHFEIQKAIQAENNDLFLYVSDWMGEGRHIVHFSDQGVNPIQVVNGLIDFLVIDEYLYMLFDEEGLFDENADNQLNYYSENALVRMKPHNQRIEKVFPESYTHSIVDAETFCYDGQDELFIYYYADDGEERCLMYNLQSRKMKEYKLSNVGWSRASCIDGQFTYTTNNTELLKYDRDMMLRQSYPIFNENTLSIHATGGYQDIAIMVNDNACYLLDK
;
A
#
# COMPACT_ATOMS: atom_id res chain seq x y z
N MET A 1 -2.45 20.60 16.81
CA MET A 1 -3.32 21.09 15.73
C MET A 1 -4.15 19.91 15.23
N GLN A 2 -5.44 20.11 14.96
CA GLN A 2 -6.28 19.04 14.41
C GLN A 2 -5.89 18.82 12.93
N PRO A 3 -5.62 17.58 12.49
CA PRO A 3 -5.41 17.28 11.07
C PRO A 3 -6.68 17.63 10.29
N SER A 4 -6.52 18.26 9.13
CA SER A 4 -7.62 18.55 8.21
C SER A 4 -7.51 17.68 6.96
N PHE A 5 -8.64 17.50 6.27
CA PHE A 5 -8.66 16.88 4.95
C PHE A 5 -9.09 17.90 3.90
N SER A 6 -8.35 17.98 2.82
CA SER A 6 -8.79 18.67 1.61
C SER A 6 -9.63 17.72 0.76
N LYS A 7 -10.85 18.14 0.43
CA LYS A 7 -11.77 17.40 -0.44
C LYS A 7 -11.59 17.85 -1.88
N GLN A 8 -11.39 16.91 -2.78
CA GLN A 8 -11.31 17.12 -4.22
C GLN A 8 -12.35 16.26 -4.93
N SER A 9 -13.04 16.80 -5.93
CA SER A 9 -13.92 16.01 -6.79
C SER A 9 -13.08 15.13 -7.71
N VAL A 10 -13.47 13.85 -7.83
CA VAL A 10 -12.81 12.90 -8.73
C VAL A 10 -13.83 12.29 -9.69
N SER A 11 -13.31 11.72 -10.78
CA SER A 11 -14.05 10.98 -11.79
C SER A 11 -13.63 9.51 -11.77
N LYS A 12 -14.39 8.66 -12.47
CA LYS A 12 -14.19 7.20 -12.49
C LYS A 12 -12.77 6.74 -12.85
N ASN A 13 -12.03 7.50 -13.67
CA ASN A 13 -10.69 7.13 -14.10
C ASN A 13 -9.59 7.88 -13.32
N GLN A 14 -9.94 8.56 -12.23
CA GLN A 14 -8.97 9.22 -11.37
C GLN A 14 -8.59 8.34 -10.19
N PHE A 15 -7.30 8.32 -9.89
CA PHE A 15 -6.72 7.62 -8.74
C PHE A 15 -5.67 8.51 -8.08
N PHE A 16 -5.23 8.14 -6.88
CA PHE A 16 -4.13 8.82 -6.22
C PHE A 16 -2.80 8.14 -6.53
N LEU A 17 -1.86 8.88 -7.09
CA LEU A 17 -0.49 8.46 -7.33
C LEU A 17 0.37 8.87 -6.14
N HIS A 18 0.75 7.90 -5.31
CA HIS A 18 1.65 8.11 -4.18
C HIS A 18 3.08 8.37 -4.67
N LYS A 19 3.77 9.31 -4.05
CA LYS A 19 5.20 9.60 -4.26
C LYS A 19 5.89 9.81 -2.92
N LEU A 20 7.21 9.65 -2.86
CA LEU A 20 7.97 9.81 -1.62
C LEU A 20 7.84 11.20 -0.98
N VAL A 21 7.84 12.25 -1.80
CA VAL A 21 7.77 13.63 -1.31
C VAL A 21 6.33 14.12 -1.22
N LYS A 22 5.54 13.95 -2.29
CA LYS A 22 4.14 14.37 -2.34
C LYS A 22 3.39 13.68 -3.46
N GLY A 23 2.33 12.97 -3.11
CA GLY A 23 1.40 12.37 -4.06
C GLY A 23 0.52 13.39 -4.78
N SER A 24 -0.18 12.92 -5.80
CA SER A 24 -1.08 13.74 -6.62
C SER A 24 -2.19 12.90 -7.21
N LEU A 25 -3.33 13.54 -7.52
CA LEU A 25 -4.33 12.89 -8.37
C LEU A 25 -3.77 12.69 -9.78
N ALA A 26 -4.10 11.54 -10.36
CA ALA A 26 -3.78 11.19 -11.72
C ALA A 26 -5.03 10.64 -12.41
N THR A 27 -5.11 10.78 -13.72
CA THR A 27 -6.04 10.03 -14.56
C THR A 27 -5.28 8.93 -15.30
N TYR A 28 -5.98 7.87 -15.69
CA TYR A 28 -5.49 6.94 -16.70
C TYR A 28 -6.41 6.85 -17.91
N GLU A 29 -5.80 6.56 -19.05
CA GLU A 29 -6.52 6.23 -20.28
C GLU A 29 -5.81 5.07 -20.99
N VAL A 30 -6.61 4.10 -21.44
CA VAL A 30 -6.15 2.96 -22.21
C VAL A 30 -6.40 3.27 -23.70
N LYS A 31 -5.33 3.58 -24.44
CA LYS A 31 -5.39 3.93 -25.87
C LYS A 31 -4.69 2.87 -26.72
N GLY A 32 -5.45 1.94 -27.30
CA GLY A 32 -4.88 0.88 -28.13
C GLY A 32 -3.92 -0.03 -27.35
N ARG A 33 -2.60 0.15 -27.55
CA ARG A 33 -1.52 -0.62 -26.89
C ARG A 33 -0.70 0.22 -25.91
N THR A 34 -1.27 1.31 -25.41
CA THR A 34 -0.60 2.19 -24.45
C THR A 34 -1.50 2.49 -23.27
N LEU A 35 -0.93 2.41 -22.07
CA LEU A 35 -1.50 2.98 -20.85
C LEU A 35 -0.91 4.38 -20.69
N GLU A 36 -1.76 5.38 -20.69
CA GLU A 36 -1.37 6.76 -20.43
C GLU A 36 -1.80 7.14 -19.02
N ILE A 37 -0.86 7.61 -18.20
CA ILE A 37 -1.14 8.17 -16.88
C ILE A 37 -0.81 9.64 -16.92
N VAL A 38 -1.78 10.47 -16.54
CA VAL A 38 -1.68 11.93 -16.65
C VAL A 38 -1.89 12.53 -15.27
N THR A 39 -0.91 13.29 -14.82
CA THR A 39 -1.03 14.19 -13.66
C THR A 39 -1.19 15.63 -14.15
N ASP A 40 -1.29 16.58 -13.23
CA ASP A 40 -1.25 18.01 -13.52
C ASP A 40 0.08 18.47 -14.14
N ARG A 41 1.17 17.70 -13.97
CA ARG A 41 2.52 18.08 -14.40
C ARG A 41 3.08 17.19 -15.50
N ASP A 42 2.77 15.89 -15.41
CA ASP A 42 3.45 14.84 -16.15
C ASP A 42 2.46 13.99 -16.92
N ARG A 43 2.89 13.52 -18.10
CA ARG A 43 2.21 12.47 -18.87
C ARG A 43 3.17 11.30 -19.07
N LEU A 44 2.85 10.19 -18.44
CA LEU A 44 3.59 8.94 -18.54
C LEU A 44 2.89 8.04 -19.56
N ILE A 45 3.63 7.53 -20.53
CA ILE A 45 3.07 6.70 -21.61
C ILE A 45 3.81 5.37 -21.59
N PHE A 46 3.05 4.30 -21.37
CA PHE A 46 3.61 2.97 -21.22
C PHE A 46 3.09 2.05 -22.32
N PRO A 47 3.95 1.60 -23.24
CA PRO A 47 3.57 0.60 -24.23
C PRO A 47 3.37 -0.76 -23.55
N TYR A 48 2.34 -1.50 -23.95
CA TYR A 48 2.14 -2.89 -23.55
C TYR A 48 1.70 -3.72 -24.77
N GLU A 49 2.10 -4.99 -24.84
CA GLU A 49 1.90 -5.82 -26.05
C GLU A 49 0.54 -6.54 -26.09
N THR A 50 -0.04 -6.87 -24.93
CA THR A 50 -1.25 -7.69 -24.82
C THR A 50 -2.20 -7.14 -23.77
N TYR A 51 -3.17 -6.33 -24.18
CA TYR A 51 -4.38 -6.08 -23.40
C TYR A 51 -5.60 -6.36 -24.27
N ASN A 52 -6.47 -7.24 -23.81
CA ASN A 52 -7.72 -7.60 -24.49
C ASN A 52 -8.88 -7.78 -23.48
N GLN A 53 -8.79 -7.14 -22.32
CA GLN A 53 -9.78 -7.27 -21.25
C GLN A 53 -10.60 -5.99 -21.09
N LEU A 54 -11.83 -6.14 -20.58
CA LEU A 54 -12.83 -5.07 -20.52
C LEU A 54 -12.78 -4.27 -19.21
N HIS A 55 -12.08 -4.77 -18.20
CA HIS A 55 -12.13 -4.26 -16.83
C HIS A 55 -10.71 -4.03 -16.31
N PHE A 56 -10.16 -2.82 -16.51
CA PHE A 56 -8.90 -2.38 -15.91
C PHE A 56 -9.21 -1.40 -14.78
N GLU A 57 -8.82 -1.75 -13.56
CA GLU A 57 -8.96 -0.92 -12.38
C GLU A 57 -7.61 -0.79 -11.66
N ILE A 58 -7.25 0.45 -11.30
CA ILE A 58 -6.06 0.74 -10.50
C ILE A 58 -6.48 0.88 -9.03
N GLN A 59 -6.06 -0.06 -8.20
CA GLN A 59 -6.36 -0.08 -6.76
C GLN A 59 -5.35 0.74 -5.95
N LYS A 60 -4.07 0.72 -6.36
CA LYS A 60 -3.02 1.52 -5.75
C LYS A 60 -1.93 1.83 -6.78
N ALA A 61 -1.35 3.02 -6.69
CA ALA A 61 -0.26 3.44 -7.56
C ALA A 61 0.85 4.15 -6.77
N ILE A 62 2.10 3.76 -7.01
CA ILE A 62 3.30 4.37 -6.43
C ILE A 62 4.25 4.74 -7.56
N GLN A 63 4.72 5.99 -7.57
CA GLN A 63 5.89 6.41 -8.34
C GLN A 63 7.13 6.42 -7.43
N ALA A 64 8.12 5.60 -7.76
CA ALA A 64 9.39 5.51 -7.03
C ALA A 64 10.36 6.64 -7.42
N GLU A 65 11.48 6.77 -6.69
CA GLU A 65 12.45 7.87 -6.88
C GLU A 65 13.06 7.94 -8.27
N ASN A 66 13.22 6.79 -8.93
CA ASN A 66 13.77 6.67 -10.28
C ASN A 66 12.73 6.90 -11.39
N ASN A 67 11.55 7.43 -11.05
CA ASN A 67 10.37 7.57 -11.92
C ASN A 67 9.71 6.26 -12.35
N ASP A 68 10.16 5.12 -11.84
CA ASP A 68 9.45 3.87 -12.06
C ASP A 68 8.06 3.94 -11.45
N LEU A 69 7.09 3.37 -12.17
CA LEU A 69 5.70 3.33 -11.76
C LEU A 69 5.31 1.90 -11.38
N PHE A 70 4.66 1.77 -10.23
CA PHE A 70 4.10 0.52 -9.75
C PHE A 70 2.59 0.67 -9.63
N LEU A 71 1.85 -0.17 -10.34
CA LEU A 71 0.38 -0.19 -10.31
C LEU A 71 -0.09 -1.53 -9.76
N TYR A 72 -0.91 -1.51 -8.72
CA TYR A 72 -1.69 -2.66 -8.30
C TYR A 72 -3.04 -2.62 -9.01
N VAL A 73 -3.28 -3.63 -9.84
CA VAL A 73 -4.37 -3.66 -10.82
C VAL A 73 -5.04 -5.01 -10.85
N SER A 74 -6.32 -5.03 -11.24
CA SER A 74 -7.00 -6.25 -11.67
C SER A 74 -6.81 -6.49 -13.17
N ASP A 75 -6.81 -7.77 -13.56
CA ASP A 75 -7.07 -8.22 -14.93
C ASP A 75 -6.09 -7.70 -16.02
N TRP A 76 -4.78 -7.58 -15.70
CA TRP A 76 -3.75 -7.09 -16.63
C TRP A 76 -3.46 -8.06 -17.79
N MET A 77 -3.08 -9.31 -17.50
CA MET A 77 -2.73 -10.34 -18.52
C MET A 77 -3.48 -11.66 -18.34
N GLY A 78 -4.59 -11.65 -17.60
CA GLY A 78 -5.37 -12.83 -17.24
C GLY A 78 -6.19 -12.56 -15.98
N GLU A 79 -6.95 -13.55 -15.54
CA GLU A 79 -7.65 -13.47 -14.25
C GLU A 79 -6.64 -13.31 -13.10
N GLY A 80 -6.95 -12.41 -12.16
CA GLY A 80 -6.17 -12.22 -10.95
C GLY A 80 -5.59 -10.82 -10.80
N ARG A 81 -4.92 -10.60 -9.67
CA ARG A 81 -4.35 -9.29 -9.31
C ARG A 81 -2.86 -9.25 -9.61
N HIS A 82 -2.40 -8.09 -10.04
CA HIS A 82 -1.02 -7.91 -10.49
C HIS A 82 -0.45 -6.61 -9.92
N ILE A 83 0.82 -6.65 -9.53
CA ILE A 83 1.64 -5.44 -9.42
C ILE A 83 2.41 -5.30 -10.73
N VAL A 84 2.13 -4.25 -11.49
CA VAL A 84 2.78 -3.97 -12.76
C VAL A 84 3.82 -2.87 -12.56
N HIS A 85 5.08 -3.24 -12.79
CA HIS A 85 6.21 -2.32 -12.76
C HIS A 85 6.49 -1.79 -14.18
N PHE A 86 6.45 -0.48 -14.33
CA PHE A 86 6.82 0.21 -15.55
C PHE A 86 8.12 0.99 -15.33
N SER A 87 9.11 0.71 -16.17
CA SER A 87 10.44 1.32 -16.13
C SER A 87 10.96 1.60 -17.54
N ASP A 88 12.08 2.31 -17.64
CA ASP A 88 12.81 2.50 -18.90
C ASP A 88 13.31 1.19 -19.52
N GLN A 89 13.43 0.12 -18.73
CA GLN A 89 13.84 -1.21 -19.19
C GLN A 89 12.66 -2.04 -19.73
N GLY A 90 11.43 -1.57 -19.55
CA GLY A 90 10.22 -2.22 -20.01
C GLY A 90 9.17 -2.40 -18.92
N VAL A 91 8.17 -3.22 -19.24
CA VAL A 91 7.02 -3.53 -18.37
C VAL A 91 7.21 -4.92 -17.77
N ASN A 92 7.16 -5.00 -16.45
CA ASN A 92 7.32 -6.25 -15.71
C ASN A 92 6.10 -6.51 -14.80
N PRO A 93 5.19 -7.37 -15.23
CA PRO A 93 4.04 -7.75 -14.43
C PRO A 93 4.40 -8.84 -13.42
N ILE A 94 4.04 -8.62 -12.16
CA ILE A 94 4.20 -9.56 -11.06
C ILE A 94 2.79 -10.01 -10.67
N GLN A 95 2.49 -11.29 -10.90
CA GLN A 95 1.25 -11.88 -10.41
C GLN A 95 1.36 -12.02 -8.89
N VAL A 96 0.37 -11.49 -8.17
CA VAL A 96 0.32 -11.58 -6.71
C VAL A 96 -0.75 -12.57 -6.29
N VAL A 97 -0.49 -13.28 -5.18
CA VAL A 97 -1.43 -14.25 -4.60
C VAL A 97 -2.57 -13.53 -3.87
N ASN A 98 -3.57 -14.30 -3.41
CA ASN A 98 -4.60 -13.76 -2.54
C ASN A 98 -3.97 -13.20 -1.25
N GLY A 99 -4.69 -12.30 -0.58
CA GLY A 99 -4.23 -11.74 0.68
C GLY A 99 -3.16 -10.66 0.62
N LEU A 100 -2.76 -10.18 -0.58
CA LEU A 100 -1.98 -8.93 -0.65
C LEU A 100 -2.85 -7.76 -0.16
N ILE A 101 -2.44 -7.17 0.96
CA ILE A 101 -3.13 -6.05 1.59
C ILE A 101 -2.53 -4.71 1.15
N ASP A 102 -1.21 -4.63 1.11
CA ASP A 102 -0.52 -3.37 0.86
C ASP A 102 0.87 -3.60 0.25
N PHE A 103 1.43 -2.57 -0.41
CA PHE A 103 2.80 -2.61 -0.92
C PHE A 103 3.49 -1.24 -0.87
N LEU A 104 4.82 -1.23 -0.75
CA LEU A 104 5.68 -0.03 -0.80
C LEU A 104 6.90 -0.28 -1.67
N VAL A 105 7.55 0.79 -2.13
CA VAL A 105 8.80 0.70 -2.89
C VAL A 105 9.91 1.45 -2.15
N ILE A 106 10.92 0.74 -1.67
CA ILE A 106 11.99 1.31 -0.83
C ILE A 106 13.31 0.81 -1.38
N ASP A 107 14.23 1.73 -1.71
CA ASP A 107 15.56 1.42 -2.26
C ASP A 107 15.53 0.42 -3.44
N GLU A 108 14.64 0.65 -4.42
CA GLU A 108 14.39 -0.22 -5.59
C GLU A 108 13.78 -1.60 -5.28
N TYR A 109 13.47 -1.89 -4.02
CA TYR A 109 12.78 -3.12 -3.63
C TYR A 109 11.27 -2.86 -3.52
N LEU A 110 10.50 -3.76 -4.11
CA LEU A 110 9.06 -3.88 -3.88
C LEU A 110 8.84 -4.68 -2.60
N TYR A 111 8.32 -4.03 -1.55
CA TYR A 111 7.88 -4.64 -0.31
C TYR A 111 6.39 -4.95 -0.39
N MET A 112 5.98 -6.17 -0.04
CA MET A 112 4.60 -6.65 -0.13
C MET A 112 4.17 -7.21 1.22
N LEU A 113 3.03 -6.71 1.72
CA LEU A 113 2.45 -7.07 3.01
C LEU A 113 1.19 -7.92 2.79
N PHE A 114 1.11 -9.04 3.51
CA PHE A 114 0.05 -10.04 3.38
C PHE A 114 -0.74 -10.24 4.67
N ASP A 115 -2.04 -10.49 4.54
CA ASP A 115 -2.94 -10.94 5.60
C ASP A 115 -2.89 -12.46 5.82
N GLU A 116 -3.80 -12.97 6.66
CA GLU A 116 -3.94 -14.41 6.91
C GLU A 116 -4.22 -15.21 5.64
N GLU A 117 -5.02 -14.69 4.70
CA GLU A 117 -5.36 -15.40 3.46
C GLU A 117 -4.10 -15.62 2.63
N GLY A 118 -3.23 -14.61 2.55
CA GLY A 118 -1.97 -14.71 1.80
C GLY A 118 -0.92 -15.57 2.50
N LEU A 119 -0.87 -15.53 3.84
CA LEU A 119 0.06 -16.33 4.64
C LEU A 119 -0.22 -17.83 4.56
N PHE A 120 -1.51 -18.20 4.48
CA PHE A 120 -1.99 -19.59 4.52
C PHE A 120 -2.56 -20.07 3.19
N ASP A 121 -2.42 -19.30 2.09
CA ASP A 121 -2.86 -19.74 0.76
C ASP A 121 -2.12 -21.02 0.36
N GLU A 122 -2.87 -22.05 -0.05
CA GLU A 122 -2.34 -23.35 -0.46
C GLU A 122 -1.38 -23.26 -1.67
N ASN A 123 -1.43 -22.14 -2.41
CA ASN A 123 -0.57 -21.82 -3.54
C ASN A 123 0.49 -20.76 -3.22
N ALA A 124 0.58 -20.26 -1.97
CA ALA A 124 1.57 -19.26 -1.56
C ALA A 124 3.02 -19.70 -1.83
N ASP A 125 3.28 -21.02 -1.76
CA ASP A 125 4.59 -21.65 -1.94
C ASP A 125 4.74 -22.46 -3.24
N ASN A 126 3.99 -22.11 -4.29
CA ASN A 126 4.30 -22.66 -5.60
C ASN A 126 5.70 -22.19 -6.09
N GLN A 127 6.23 -22.81 -7.14
CA GLN A 127 7.61 -22.60 -7.65
C GLN A 127 8.01 -21.14 -7.93
N LEU A 128 7.06 -20.19 -7.94
CA LEU A 128 7.28 -18.79 -8.29
C LEU A 128 7.25 -17.83 -7.09
N ASN A 129 6.69 -18.23 -5.94
CA ASN A 129 6.05 -17.25 -5.07
C ASN A 129 6.49 -17.21 -3.59
N TYR A 130 6.97 -18.28 -2.95
CA TYR A 130 7.57 -18.27 -1.59
C TYR A 130 6.96 -17.27 -0.57
N TYR A 131 5.65 -17.06 -0.59
CA TYR A 131 4.98 -16.03 0.21
C TYR A 131 4.55 -16.59 1.57
N SER A 132 4.41 -17.91 1.70
CA SER A 132 3.80 -18.52 2.88
C SER A 132 4.62 -18.20 4.13
N GLU A 133 3.93 -18.08 5.27
CA GLU A 133 4.54 -17.84 6.58
C GLU A 133 5.37 -16.54 6.69
N ASN A 134 5.28 -15.61 5.73
CA ASN A 134 6.01 -14.36 5.75
C ASN A 134 5.07 -13.18 5.48
N ALA A 135 4.62 -12.52 6.54
CA ALA A 135 3.67 -11.41 6.41
C ALA A 135 4.24 -10.24 5.61
N LEU A 136 5.58 -10.09 5.61
CA LEU A 136 6.28 -9.10 4.82
C LEU A 136 7.43 -9.75 4.04
N VAL A 137 7.38 -9.60 2.72
CA VAL A 137 8.45 -10.01 1.81
C VAL A 137 8.90 -8.81 0.97
N ARG A 138 10.03 -8.98 0.29
CA ARG A 138 10.48 -8.01 -0.71
C ARG A 138 11.08 -8.69 -1.93
N MET A 139 11.12 -7.99 -3.05
CA MET A 139 11.83 -8.45 -4.24
C MET A 139 12.36 -7.25 -5.05
N LYS A 140 13.42 -7.49 -5.84
CA LYS A 140 13.75 -6.55 -6.91
C LYS A 140 12.81 -6.85 -8.08
N PRO A 141 12.11 -5.87 -8.67
CA PRO A 141 11.10 -6.15 -9.70
C PRO A 141 11.63 -7.01 -10.86
N HIS A 142 12.84 -6.73 -11.35
CA HIS A 142 13.48 -7.46 -12.44
C HIS A 142 13.98 -8.86 -12.08
N ASN A 143 14.06 -9.18 -10.79
CA ASN A 143 14.50 -10.47 -10.30
C ASN A 143 13.26 -11.19 -9.76
N GLN A 144 12.86 -12.30 -10.36
CA GLN A 144 11.74 -13.13 -9.88
C GLN A 144 12.08 -13.89 -8.58
N ARG A 145 12.93 -13.33 -7.72
CA ARG A 145 13.34 -13.91 -6.45
C ARG A 145 12.82 -13.06 -5.31
N ILE A 146 12.01 -13.70 -4.49
CA ILE A 146 11.43 -13.13 -3.28
C ILE A 146 12.38 -13.37 -2.11
N GLU A 147 12.49 -12.36 -1.25
CA GLU A 147 13.33 -12.33 -0.06
C GLU A 147 12.45 -12.10 1.18
N LYS A 148 12.71 -12.86 2.24
CA LYS A 148 12.11 -12.62 3.56
C LYS A 148 12.66 -11.31 4.14
N VAL A 149 11.79 -10.49 4.72
CA VAL A 149 12.20 -9.23 5.35
C VAL A 149 12.54 -9.43 6.82
N PHE A 150 11.75 -10.24 7.52
CA PHE A 150 11.95 -10.54 8.93
C PHE A 150 12.99 -11.65 9.17
N PRO A 151 13.62 -11.66 10.35
CA PRO A 151 14.44 -12.79 10.76
C PRO A 151 13.59 -14.06 10.94
N GLU A 152 14.19 -15.24 10.74
CA GLU A 152 13.52 -16.55 10.84
C GLU A 152 12.81 -16.78 12.18
N SER A 153 13.22 -16.09 13.24
CA SER A 153 12.60 -16.19 14.56
C SER A 153 11.25 -15.48 14.69
N TYR A 154 10.78 -14.77 13.65
CA TYR A 154 9.61 -13.88 13.72
C TYR A 154 8.45 -14.28 12.76
N THR A 155 8.48 -15.49 12.20
CA THR A 155 7.56 -15.93 11.13
C THR A 155 6.08 -16.07 11.52
N HIS A 156 5.72 -15.99 12.80
CA HIS A 156 4.34 -16.24 13.26
C HIS A 156 3.78 -15.17 14.20
N SER A 157 4.42 -14.00 14.29
CA SER A 157 3.92 -12.94 15.17
C SER A 157 2.83 -12.09 14.52
N ILE A 158 2.80 -12.03 13.19
CA ILE A 158 1.80 -11.30 12.41
C ILE A 158 0.89 -12.33 11.76
N VAL A 159 -0.38 -12.39 12.20
CA VAL A 159 -1.37 -13.35 11.67
C VAL A 159 -2.22 -12.70 10.60
N ASP A 160 -2.62 -11.45 10.80
CA ASP A 160 -3.49 -10.73 9.85
C ASP A 160 -3.03 -9.27 9.78
N ALA A 161 -2.32 -8.91 8.71
CA ALA A 161 -1.75 -7.59 8.53
C ALA A 161 -2.74 -6.62 7.88
N GLU A 162 -2.70 -5.35 8.26
CA GLU A 162 -3.71 -4.37 7.84
C GLU A 162 -3.17 -3.29 6.90
N THR A 163 -1.99 -2.76 7.19
CA THR A 163 -1.30 -1.74 6.40
C THR A 163 0.09 -1.50 6.99
N PHE A 164 0.95 -0.82 6.24
CA PHE A 164 2.24 -0.38 6.72
C PHE A 164 2.70 0.92 6.07
N CYS A 165 3.54 1.66 6.78
CA CYS A 165 4.15 2.89 6.28
C CYS A 165 5.65 2.95 6.56
N TYR A 166 6.35 3.79 5.79
CA TYR A 166 7.79 3.97 5.86
C TYR A 166 8.13 5.42 6.17
N ASP A 167 9.06 5.63 7.11
CA ASP A 167 9.48 6.96 7.56
C ASP A 167 10.36 7.75 6.58
N GLY A 168 10.75 7.12 5.47
CA GLY A 168 11.66 7.70 4.49
C GLY A 168 13.13 7.56 4.84
N GLN A 169 13.48 6.86 5.93
CA GLN A 169 14.86 6.68 6.38
C GLN A 169 15.23 5.21 6.59
N ASP A 170 14.64 4.56 7.59
CA ASP A 170 14.95 3.17 7.92
C ASP A 170 13.87 2.45 8.73
N GLU A 171 12.77 3.12 9.12
CA GLU A 171 11.74 2.53 9.96
C GLU A 171 10.45 2.24 9.19
N LEU A 172 10.04 0.97 9.25
CA LEU A 172 8.70 0.52 8.88
C LEU A 172 7.81 0.45 10.12
N PHE A 173 6.57 0.89 9.97
CA PHE A 173 5.50 0.71 10.95
C PHE A 173 4.43 -0.18 10.33
N ILE A 174 4.18 -1.33 10.93
CA ILE A 174 3.30 -2.37 10.39
C ILE A 174 2.16 -2.59 11.38
N TYR A 175 0.93 -2.42 10.93
CA TYR A 175 -0.29 -2.57 11.73
C TYR A 175 -0.90 -3.94 11.44
N TYR A 176 -1.25 -4.69 12.48
CA TYR A 176 -1.72 -6.08 12.35
C TYR A 176 -2.48 -6.59 13.58
N TYR A 177 -3.25 -7.67 13.39
CA TYR A 177 -3.73 -8.54 14.46
C TYR A 177 -2.75 -9.67 14.72
N ALA A 178 -2.39 -9.82 15.99
CA ALA A 178 -1.55 -10.91 16.47
C ALA A 178 -2.36 -12.20 16.72
N ASP A 179 -1.66 -13.29 16.98
CA ASP A 179 -2.22 -14.61 17.29
C ASP A 179 -3.14 -14.63 18.52
N ASP A 180 -2.90 -13.73 19.48
CA ASP A 180 -3.77 -13.52 20.64
C ASP A 180 -5.02 -12.67 20.35
N GLY A 181 -5.22 -12.26 19.09
CA GLY A 181 -6.34 -11.43 18.64
C GLY A 181 -6.21 -9.95 19.00
N GLU A 182 -5.06 -9.53 19.53
CA GLU A 182 -4.81 -8.13 19.90
C GLU A 182 -4.24 -7.33 18.71
N GLU A 183 -4.69 -6.08 18.59
CA GLU A 183 -4.16 -5.11 17.62
C GLU A 183 -2.76 -4.65 18.04
N ARG A 184 -1.82 -4.67 17.10
CA ARG A 184 -0.43 -4.28 17.35
C ARG A 184 0.13 -3.40 16.24
N CYS A 185 1.14 -2.62 16.61
CA CYS A 185 2.06 -1.99 15.65
C CYS A 185 3.47 -2.54 15.88
N LEU A 186 4.10 -3.05 14.83
CA LEU A 186 5.52 -3.38 14.82
C LEU A 186 6.29 -2.23 14.18
N MET A 187 7.22 -1.65 14.94
CA MET A 187 8.27 -0.79 14.38
C MET A 187 9.49 -1.65 14.06
N TYR A 188 9.84 -1.72 12.78
CA TYR A 188 10.98 -2.49 12.27
C TYR A 188 11.99 -1.60 11.59
N ASN A 189 13.23 -1.64 12.06
CA ASN A 189 14.33 -0.90 11.46
C ASN A 189 15.02 -1.76 10.39
N LEU A 190 14.95 -1.34 9.13
CA LEU A 190 15.42 -2.10 7.96
C LEU A 190 16.94 -2.34 7.98
N GLN A 191 17.72 -1.42 8.54
CA GLN A 191 19.19 -1.52 8.57
C GLN A 191 19.68 -2.39 9.73
N SER A 192 19.26 -2.05 10.95
CA SER A 192 19.69 -2.73 12.17
C SER A 192 18.94 -4.02 12.46
N ARG A 193 17.82 -4.26 11.75
CA ARG A 193 16.89 -5.39 11.95
C ARG A 193 16.31 -5.45 13.37
N LYS A 194 16.30 -4.33 14.08
CA LYS A 194 15.69 -4.22 15.41
C LYS A 194 14.18 -4.05 15.27
N MET A 195 13.48 -4.66 16.21
CA MET A 195 12.03 -4.71 16.27
C MET A 195 11.55 -4.19 17.62
N LYS A 196 10.46 -3.42 17.63
CA LYS A 196 9.73 -3.03 18.83
C LYS A 196 8.23 -3.13 18.55
N GLU A 197 7.54 -3.90 19.37
CA GLU A 197 6.10 -4.09 19.26
C GLU A 197 5.36 -3.19 20.25
N TYR A 198 4.23 -2.66 19.81
CA TYR A 198 3.33 -1.85 20.59
C TYR A 198 1.94 -2.48 20.56
N LYS A 199 1.31 -2.63 21.73
CA LYS A 199 -0.11 -2.97 21.79
C LYS A 199 -0.94 -1.73 21.53
N LEU A 200 -1.89 -1.83 20.61
CA LEU A 200 -2.81 -0.76 20.30
C LEU A 200 -4.16 -1.07 20.93
N SER A 201 -4.90 -0.04 21.33
CA SER A 201 -6.21 -0.22 21.96
C SER A 201 -7.30 0.45 21.12
N ASN A 202 -8.29 -0.34 20.70
CA ASN A 202 -9.50 0.10 19.99
C ASN A 202 -9.19 0.89 18.70
N VAL A 203 -8.34 0.34 17.84
CA VAL A 203 -8.02 0.88 16.50
C VAL A 203 -9.14 0.52 15.52
N GLY A 204 -9.64 -0.71 15.59
CA GLY A 204 -10.45 -1.31 14.52
C GLY A 204 -9.61 -1.58 13.28
N TRP A 205 -10.27 -2.03 12.21
CA TRP A 205 -9.57 -2.41 10.98
C TRP A 205 -8.85 -1.23 10.32
N SER A 206 -7.53 -1.18 10.42
CA SER A 206 -6.72 -0.16 9.73
C SER A 206 -6.77 -0.39 8.22
N ARG A 207 -6.90 0.68 7.44
CA ARG A 207 -7.01 0.60 5.96
C ARG A 207 -5.82 1.21 5.25
N ALA A 208 -5.20 2.21 5.85
CA ALA A 208 -4.07 2.92 5.28
C ALA A 208 -3.30 3.59 6.39
N SER A 209 -1.99 3.65 6.22
CA SER A 209 -1.10 4.36 7.13
C SER A 209 -0.12 5.26 6.40
N CYS A 210 0.28 6.34 7.05
CA CYS A 210 1.40 7.18 6.64
C CYS A 210 2.14 7.71 7.86
N ILE A 211 3.27 8.37 7.62
CA ILE A 211 4.04 9.00 8.69
C ILE A 211 4.41 10.44 8.32
N ASP A 212 4.46 11.27 9.35
CA ASP A 212 4.83 12.68 9.26
C ASP A 212 5.71 13.10 10.43
N GLY A 213 7.02 13.03 10.21
CA GLY A 213 8.02 13.35 11.23
C GLY A 213 7.91 12.46 12.47
N GLN A 214 7.30 12.98 13.53
CA GLN A 214 7.18 12.30 14.83
C GLN A 214 5.83 11.59 15.03
N PHE A 215 4.94 11.65 14.04
CA PHE A 215 3.60 11.08 14.15
C PHE A 215 3.31 10.09 13.03
N THR A 216 2.74 8.95 13.40
CA THR A 216 2.13 8.02 12.45
C THR A 216 0.62 8.25 12.42
N TYR A 217 0.05 8.12 11.25
CA TYR A 217 -1.38 8.21 11.01
C TYR A 217 -1.86 6.88 10.45
N THR A 218 -2.97 6.39 10.96
CA THR A 218 -3.71 5.28 10.36
C THR A 218 -5.19 5.66 10.31
N THR A 219 -5.93 5.10 9.37
CA THR A 219 -7.38 5.32 9.26
C THR A 219 -8.11 4.01 9.36
N ASN A 220 -9.25 4.02 10.06
CA ASN A 220 -10.29 3.02 9.90
C ASN A 220 -11.43 3.63 9.06
N ASN A 221 -12.57 2.95 8.93
CA ASN A 221 -13.70 3.42 8.11
C ASN A 221 -14.33 4.75 8.60
N THR A 222 -14.11 5.16 9.85
CA THR A 222 -14.80 6.30 10.49
C THR A 222 -13.86 7.36 11.06
N GLU A 223 -12.64 7.00 11.42
CA GLU A 223 -11.70 7.82 12.18
C GLU A 223 -10.29 7.81 11.57
N LEU A 224 -9.63 8.97 11.64
CA LEU A 224 -8.19 9.12 11.53
C LEU A 224 -7.61 8.98 12.94
N LEU A 225 -6.70 8.03 13.10
CA LEU A 225 -5.98 7.80 14.34
C LEU A 225 -4.56 8.33 14.17
N LYS A 226 -4.14 9.17 15.10
CA LYS A 226 -2.81 9.74 15.17
C LYS A 226 -2.09 9.18 16.40
N TYR A 227 -0.88 8.71 16.18
CA TYR A 227 0.02 8.23 17.22
C TYR A 227 1.32 9.04 17.21
N ASP A 228 1.95 9.21 18.38
CA ASP A 228 3.38 9.52 18.42
C ASP A 228 4.22 8.31 18.02
N ARG A 229 5.52 8.52 17.75
CA ARG A 229 6.42 7.47 17.25
C ARG A 229 6.54 6.25 18.18
N ASP A 230 6.31 6.45 19.48
CA ASP A 230 6.31 5.38 20.50
C ASP A 230 4.92 4.75 20.72
N MET A 231 3.90 5.11 19.94
CA MET A 231 2.52 4.60 20.04
C MET A 231 1.86 4.81 21.42
N MET A 232 2.37 5.75 22.21
CA MET A 232 1.91 6.03 23.58
C MET A 232 0.81 7.09 23.62
N LEU A 233 0.82 8.03 22.67
CA LEU A 233 -0.17 9.09 22.57
C LEU A 233 -1.11 8.81 21.41
N ARG A 234 -2.33 8.35 21.70
CA ARG A 234 -3.40 8.20 20.69
C ARG A 234 -4.31 9.43 20.67
N GLN A 235 -4.55 9.97 19.49
CA GLN A 235 -5.61 10.95 19.21
C GLN A 235 -6.51 10.40 18.10
N SER A 236 -7.83 10.58 18.23
CA SER A 236 -8.80 10.15 17.22
C SER A 236 -9.56 11.36 16.67
N TYR A 237 -9.72 11.39 15.35
CA TYR A 237 -10.44 12.41 14.62
C TYR A 237 -11.48 11.76 13.69
N PRO A 238 -12.78 12.01 13.88
CA PRO A 238 -13.79 11.46 12.98
C PRO A 238 -13.64 12.06 11.57
N ILE A 239 -13.64 11.21 10.54
CA ILE A 239 -13.56 11.59 9.13
C ILE A 239 -14.90 11.36 8.44
N PHE A 240 -15.51 10.18 8.66
CA PHE A 240 -16.75 9.76 8.00
C PHE A 240 -17.75 9.20 9.01
N ASN A 241 -19.01 9.32 8.63
CA ASN A 241 -20.15 8.67 9.27
C ASN A 241 -20.33 7.24 8.71
N GLU A 242 -20.82 6.34 9.56
CA GLU A 242 -20.94 4.87 9.35
C GLU A 242 -21.68 4.43 8.07
N ASN A 243 -22.37 5.35 7.39
CA ASN A 243 -23.18 5.07 6.19
C ASN A 243 -22.43 5.27 4.85
N THR A 244 -21.11 5.48 4.87
CA THR A 244 -20.33 5.72 3.65
C THR A 244 -19.94 4.38 3.00
N LEU A 245 -20.67 3.99 1.95
CA LEU A 245 -20.69 2.60 1.43
C LEU A 245 -19.55 2.18 0.48
N SER A 246 -18.53 2.99 0.28
CA SER A 246 -17.25 2.52 -0.29
C SER A 246 -16.16 3.53 0.02
N ILE A 247 -15.22 3.12 0.88
CA ILE A 247 -14.04 3.90 1.27
C ILE A 247 -12.82 3.08 0.87
N HIS A 248 -12.04 3.59 -0.06
CA HIS A 248 -10.72 3.05 -0.38
C HIS A 248 -9.67 4.02 0.15
N ALA A 249 -9.08 3.68 1.28
CA ALA A 249 -7.93 4.40 1.81
C ALA A 249 -6.66 3.71 1.33
N THR A 250 -5.70 4.50 0.85
CA THR A 250 -4.36 3.99 0.52
C THR A 250 -3.32 4.88 1.17
N GLY A 251 -2.31 4.25 1.76
CA GLY A 251 -1.13 4.88 2.31
C GLY A 251 0.07 4.65 1.40
N GLY A 252 1.13 5.41 1.61
CA GLY A 252 2.40 5.19 0.91
C GLY A 252 3.54 5.56 1.81
N TYR A 253 3.96 6.81 1.69
CA TYR A 253 5.04 7.38 2.50
C TYR A 253 4.45 8.40 3.46
N GLN A 254 4.19 9.60 2.92
CA GLN A 254 3.77 10.75 3.69
C GLN A 254 2.30 11.11 3.46
N ASP A 255 1.55 10.40 2.64
CA ASP A 255 0.18 10.74 2.32
C ASP A 255 -0.79 9.59 2.66
N ILE A 256 -1.99 9.95 3.11
CA ILE A 256 -3.17 9.07 3.09
C ILE A 256 -4.15 9.71 2.12
N ALA A 257 -4.56 8.92 1.12
CA ALA A 257 -5.61 9.29 0.19
C ALA A 257 -6.82 8.41 0.44
N ILE A 258 -7.98 9.04 0.63
CA ILE A 258 -9.24 8.35 0.85
C ILE A 258 -10.20 8.63 -0.30
N MET A 259 -10.44 7.63 -1.12
CA MET A 259 -11.35 7.68 -2.27
C MET A 259 -12.74 7.20 -1.83
N VAL A 260 -13.76 8.01 -2.11
CA VAL A 260 -15.16 7.73 -1.73
C VAL A 260 -16.05 7.72 -2.97
N ASN A 261 -16.65 6.55 -3.25
CA ASN A 261 -17.64 6.32 -4.32
C ASN A 261 -17.22 6.86 -5.71
N ASP A 262 -15.93 6.85 -6.05
CA ASP A 262 -15.37 7.42 -7.29
C ASP A 262 -15.75 8.90 -7.54
N ASN A 263 -16.14 9.63 -6.49
CA ASN A 263 -16.69 10.99 -6.59
C ASN A 263 -15.88 12.01 -5.78
N ALA A 264 -15.24 11.57 -4.69
CA ALA A 264 -14.40 12.45 -3.87
C ALA A 264 -13.10 11.76 -3.46
N CYS A 265 -12.02 12.54 -3.45
CA CYS A 265 -10.76 12.19 -2.80
C CYS A 265 -10.56 13.13 -1.61
N TYR A 266 -10.26 12.56 -0.44
CA TYR A 266 -9.88 13.30 0.75
C TYR A 266 -8.39 13.06 0.99
N LEU A 267 -7.62 14.14 1.00
CA LEU A 267 -6.18 14.11 1.27
C LEU A 267 -5.91 14.71 2.63
N LEU A 268 -5.11 14.01 3.43
CA LEU A 268 -4.66 14.53 4.71
C LEU A 268 -3.77 15.77 4.48
N ASP A 269 -4.21 16.93 4.95
CA ASP A 269 -3.40 18.15 4.94
C ASP A 269 -2.41 18.09 6.11
N LYS A 270 -1.15 18.39 5.82
CA LYS A 270 -0.04 18.41 6.77
C LYS A 270 0.42 19.83 7.05
#